data_AF-A0AAV5X3P0-F1
#
_entry.id   AF-A0AAV5X3P0-F1
#
_cell.length_a   1.000
_cell.length_b   1.000
_cell.length_c   1.000
_cell.angle_alpha   90.00
_cell.angle_beta   90.00
_cell.angle_gamma   90.00
#
_symmetry.space_group_name_H-M   'P 1'
#
loop_
_entity.id
_entity.type
_entity.pdbx_description
1 polymer ?
#
loop_
_entity_poly.entity_id
_entity_poly.type
_entity_poly.pdbx_seq_one_letter_code
_entity_poly.pdbx_strand_id
1 'polypeptide(L)'
;MMFSVLASPIRVSLPFVNMQGALDAIDSRSFFFSAYERQAMLCSNDQVCTRIDELIATNKIVRRTSEWDIAEDLNDGGIYQATIDGEFLKEDLSWLDEETKKQIAIKDGTGAKHYGAFAFNRKKKKMKKRFDRALEILYSSIGKITAGHGYHTKKEPMDKYLETSWFPLAWFHLSEAFVFFFFAHLVAIAIFVIEVFFQITLHILFSRLCNRKRRPVLPRIVIVSSDVDDRRPSTISTTNPFLSLMSSIQFKPKRRESYVP
;
A
#
# COMPACT_ATOMS: atom_id res chain seq x y z
N MET A 1 1.41 -22.28 3.18
CA MET A 1 0.34 -21.74 2.33
C MET A 1 0.62 -20.26 2.14
N MET A 2 1.00 -19.84 0.93
CA MET A 2 1.00 -18.41 0.57
C MET A 2 -0.45 -18.03 0.31
N PHE A 3 -1.07 -17.30 1.24
CA PHE A 3 -2.20 -16.47 0.85
C PHE A 3 -1.62 -15.41 -0.08
N SER A 4 -1.91 -15.53 -1.38
CA SER A 4 -1.72 -14.42 -2.30
C SER A 4 -2.71 -13.36 -1.89
N VAL A 5 -2.27 -12.40 -1.09
CA VAL A 5 -3.09 -11.34 -0.54
C VAL A 5 -3.35 -10.34 -1.66
N LEU A 6 -4.33 -10.65 -2.52
CA LEU A 6 -4.92 -9.76 -3.54
C LEU A 6 -5.84 -8.69 -2.94
N ALA A 7 -5.76 -8.48 -1.62
CA ALA A 7 -6.55 -7.51 -0.90
C ALA A 7 -5.70 -6.91 0.21
N SER A 8 -5.55 -5.59 0.26
CA SER A 8 -4.91 -4.95 1.41
C SER A 8 -5.97 -4.71 2.49
N PRO A 9 -5.61 -4.74 3.79
CA PRO A 9 -6.46 -4.14 4.82
C PRO A 9 -6.72 -2.67 4.47
N ILE A 10 -7.95 -2.20 4.68
CA ILE A 10 -8.31 -0.80 4.45
C ILE A 10 -7.42 0.08 5.33
N ARG A 11 -6.62 0.93 4.70
CA ARG A 11 -5.94 2.02 5.39
C ARG A 11 -6.71 3.29 5.11
N VAL A 12 -7.34 3.86 6.13
CA VAL A 12 -7.98 5.16 6.00
C VAL A 12 -6.91 6.23 6.06
N SER A 13 -6.73 6.95 4.96
CA SER A 13 -5.89 8.14 4.92
C SER A 13 -6.64 9.26 5.62
N LEU A 14 -6.30 9.52 6.89
CA LEU A 14 -6.84 10.66 7.60
C LEU A 14 -6.17 11.96 7.11
N PRO A 15 -6.92 13.04 6.91
CA PRO A 15 -6.37 14.33 6.49
C PRO A 15 -5.46 14.95 7.56
N PHE A 16 -5.69 14.62 8.83
CA PHE A 16 -4.90 15.05 9.98
C PHE A 16 -5.10 14.09 11.16
N VAL A 17 -4.21 14.16 12.14
CA VAL A 17 -4.22 13.31 13.35
C VAL A 17 -4.14 14.10 14.66
N ASN A 18 -4.00 15.42 14.58
CA ASN A 18 -3.88 16.32 15.72
C ASN A 18 -4.44 17.72 15.37
N MET A 19 -4.56 18.58 16.38
CA MET A 19 -5.12 19.92 16.21
C MET A 19 -4.31 20.79 15.23
N GLN A 20 -2.98 20.65 15.21
CA GLN A 20 -2.13 21.41 14.30
C GLN A 20 -2.40 21.05 12.83
N GLY A 21 -2.48 19.76 12.51
CA GLY A 21 -2.84 19.29 11.17
C GLY A 21 -4.28 19.67 10.78
N ALA A 22 -5.21 19.70 11.75
CA ALA A 22 -6.57 20.19 11.50
C ALA A 22 -6.58 21.68 11.10
N LEU A 23 -5.77 22.50 11.79
CA LEU A 23 -5.59 23.92 11.45
C LEU A 23 -4.97 24.09 10.06
N ASP A 24 -3.95 23.29 9.71
CA ASP A 24 -3.33 23.31 8.38
C ASP A 24 -4.33 22.89 7.29
N ALA A 25 -5.21 21.93 7.58
CA ALA A 25 -6.24 21.47 6.65
C ALA A 25 -7.29 22.55 6.34
N ILE A 26 -7.58 23.45 7.27
CA ILE A 26 -8.51 24.58 7.05
C ILE A 26 -7.96 25.57 6.04
N ASP A 27 -6.65 25.78 6.01
CA ASP A 27 -6.01 26.69 5.05
C ASP A 27 -6.19 26.19 3.61
N SER A 28 -6.39 24.88 3.41
CA SER A 28 -6.72 24.27 2.11
C SER A 28 -8.18 24.47 1.66
N ARG A 29 -9.04 25.11 2.48
CA ARG A 29 -10.48 25.38 2.26
C ARG A 29 -11.38 24.15 2.10
N SER A 30 -10.88 22.95 2.34
CA SER A 30 -11.68 21.73 2.32
C SER A 30 -12.35 21.39 3.66
N PHE A 31 -11.93 22.08 4.73
CA PHE A 31 -12.43 21.88 6.10
C PHE A 31 -12.71 23.22 6.78
N PHE A 32 -13.59 23.20 7.79
CA PHE A 32 -13.87 24.34 8.65
C PHE A 32 -14.13 23.87 10.10
N PHE A 33 -13.90 24.73 11.09
CA PHE A 33 -14.29 24.40 12.47
C PHE A 33 -15.76 24.73 12.71
N SER A 34 -16.48 23.81 13.34
CA SER A 34 -17.77 24.05 13.97
C SER A 34 -17.60 24.02 15.49
N ALA A 35 -18.25 24.93 16.21
CA ALA A 35 -18.20 25.01 17.67
C ALA A 35 -19.50 25.60 18.21
N TYR A 36 -19.85 25.27 19.46
CA TYR A 36 -20.97 25.97 20.10
C TYR A 36 -20.66 27.47 20.29
N GLU A 37 -21.70 28.32 20.28
CA GLU A 37 -21.56 29.78 20.41
C GLU A 37 -20.67 30.22 21.58
N ARG A 38 -20.79 29.54 22.73
CA ARG A 38 -20.05 29.88 23.96
C ARG A 38 -18.91 28.91 24.28
N GLN A 39 -18.59 28.02 23.36
CA GLN A 39 -17.49 27.07 23.57
C GLN A 39 -16.16 27.78 23.38
N ALA A 40 -15.32 27.69 24.41
CA ALA A 40 -13.91 28.02 24.30
C ALA A 40 -13.20 26.89 23.54
N MET A 41 -12.40 27.26 22.54
CA MET A 41 -11.54 26.31 21.84
C MET A 41 -10.29 26.07 22.68
N LEU A 42 -10.01 24.82 22.99
CA LEU A 42 -8.82 24.41 23.72
C LEU A 42 -7.61 24.44 22.80
N CYS A 43 -6.50 24.95 23.32
CA CYS A 43 -5.20 24.99 22.65
C CYS A 43 -4.11 24.45 23.58
N SER A 44 -3.09 23.82 23.01
CA SER A 44 -2.02 23.15 23.79
C SER A 44 -0.69 23.89 23.80
N ASN A 45 -0.45 24.75 22.81
CA ASN A 45 0.78 25.53 22.67
C ASN A 45 0.48 26.92 22.09
N ASP A 46 1.40 27.86 22.28
CA ASP A 46 1.22 29.27 21.89
C ASP A 46 0.93 29.43 20.39
N GLN A 47 1.53 28.59 19.55
CA GLN A 47 1.33 28.63 18.10
C GLN A 47 -0.10 28.24 17.71
N VAL A 48 -0.64 27.16 18.29
CA VAL A 48 -2.00 26.68 18.08
C VAL A 48 -3.00 27.68 18.66
N CYS A 49 -2.73 28.25 19.83
CA CYS A 49 -3.58 29.27 20.43
C CYS A 49 -3.69 30.50 19.52
N THR A 50 -2.55 31.03 19.05
CA THR A 50 -2.52 32.19 18.14
C THR A 50 -3.31 31.93 16.86
N ARG A 51 -3.12 30.74 16.25
CA ARG A 51 -3.87 30.35 15.05
C ARG A 51 -5.37 30.24 15.28
N ILE A 52 -5.79 29.68 16.41
CA ILE A 52 -7.21 29.60 16.76
C ILE A 52 -7.80 31.02 16.91
N ASP A 53 -7.08 31.93 17.56
CA ASP A 53 -7.50 33.32 17.69
C ASP A 53 -7.63 34.02 16.33
N GLU A 54 -6.70 33.76 15.40
CA GLU A 54 -6.78 34.24 14.02
C GLU A 54 -8.00 33.68 13.28
N LEU A 55 -8.33 32.38 13.45
CA LEU A 55 -9.51 31.78 12.86
C LEU A 55 -10.81 32.35 13.42
N ILE A 56 -10.83 32.66 14.72
CA ILE A 56 -11.96 33.36 15.36
C ILE A 56 -12.09 34.77 14.78
N ALA A 57 -11.00 35.51 14.71
CA ALA A 57 -10.99 36.89 14.19
C ALA A 57 -11.39 36.97 12.70
N THR A 58 -11.09 35.94 11.92
CA THR A 58 -11.44 35.84 10.49
C THR A 58 -12.79 35.15 10.24
N ASN A 59 -13.57 34.86 11.29
CA ASN A 59 -14.86 34.17 11.20
C ASN A 59 -14.82 32.84 10.44
N LYS A 60 -13.70 32.10 10.54
CA LYS A 60 -13.54 30.75 9.97
C LYS A 60 -14.01 29.63 10.90
N ILE A 61 -14.54 29.99 12.08
CA ILE A 61 -15.21 29.07 13.00
C ILE A 61 -16.71 29.32 12.91
N VAL A 62 -17.45 28.33 12.41
CA VAL A 62 -18.90 28.33 12.36
C VAL A 62 -19.43 28.11 13.78
N ARG A 63 -20.24 29.05 14.27
CA ARG A 63 -20.82 29.00 15.61
C ARG A 63 -22.24 28.46 15.54
N ARG A 64 -22.52 27.40 16.31
CA ARG A 64 -23.81 26.72 16.35
C ARG A 64 -24.46 26.80 17.73
N THR A 65 -25.78 26.70 17.76
CA THR A 65 -26.58 26.72 19.00
C THR A 65 -27.10 25.35 19.38
N SER A 66 -27.25 24.44 18.41
CA SER A 66 -27.80 23.10 18.63
C SER A 66 -26.81 22.00 18.27
N GLU A 67 -26.95 20.86 18.94
CA GLU A 67 -26.18 19.64 18.62
C GLU A 67 -26.49 19.12 17.21
N TRP A 68 -27.73 19.32 16.75
CA TRP A 68 -28.14 18.95 15.40
C TRP A 68 -27.34 19.70 14.33
N ASP A 69 -27.17 21.02 14.48
CA ASP A 69 -26.41 21.81 13.51
C ASP A 69 -24.94 21.40 13.47
N ILE A 70 -24.36 21.03 14.61
CA ILE A 70 -22.99 20.52 14.67
C ILE A 70 -22.91 19.15 13.98
N ALA A 71 -23.89 18.27 14.19
CA ALA A 71 -23.93 16.98 13.52
C ALA A 71 -24.07 17.12 12.00
N GLU A 72 -24.83 18.11 11.52
CA GLU A 72 -24.94 18.45 10.11
C GLU A 72 -23.60 18.99 9.56
N ASP A 73 -22.97 19.94 10.26
CA ASP A 73 -21.64 20.45 9.90
C ASP A 73 -20.61 19.32 9.77
N LEU A 74 -20.61 18.35 10.70
CA LEU A 74 -19.72 17.19 10.66
C LEU A 74 -19.94 16.32 9.41
N ASN A 75 -21.17 16.23 8.90
CA ASN A 75 -21.44 15.50 7.65
C ASN A 75 -20.92 16.25 6.41
N ASP A 76 -20.81 17.57 6.48
CA ASP A 76 -20.34 18.45 5.41
C ASP A 76 -18.82 18.72 5.44
N GLY A 77 -18.07 17.97 6.24
CA GLY A 77 -16.62 18.13 6.39
C GLY A 77 -16.20 19.14 7.46
N GLY A 78 -17.12 19.53 8.33
CA GLY A 78 -16.85 20.30 9.53
C GLY A 78 -16.00 19.50 10.53
N ILE A 79 -15.16 20.22 11.26
CA ILE A 79 -14.34 19.69 12.35
C ILE A 79 -14.91 20.23 13.65
N TYR A 80 -15.29 19.34 14.57
CA TYR A 80 -15.77 19.73 15.89
C TYR A 80 -14.74 19.34 16.95
N GLN A 81 -14.30 20.31 17.76
CA GLN A 81 -13.52 19.99 18.95
C GLN A 81 -14.47 19.48 20.03
N ALA A 82 -14.50 18.16 20.19
CA ALA A 82 -15.39 17.51 21.14
C ALA A 82 -15.13 17.97 22.59
N THR A 83 -16.21 18.16 23.34
CA THR A 83 -16.20 18.42 24.80
C THR A 83 -16.11 17.13 25.61
N ILE A 84 -15.93 15.98 24.96
CA ILE A 84 -15.80 14.67 25.59
C ILE A 84 -14.36 14.49 26.03
N ASP A 85 -14.15 13.99 27.25
CA ASP A 85 -12.80 13.68 27.71
C ASP A 85 -12.19 12.57 26.85
N GLY A 86 -10.95 12.79 26.36
CA GLY A 86 -10.24 11.82 25.53
C GLY A 86 -9.96 10.48 26.22
N GLU A 87 -10.16 10.38 27.53
CA GLU A 87 -10.07 9.11 28.29
C GLU A 87 -11.24 8.17 28.00
N PHE A 88 -12.37 8.69 27.49
CA PHE A 88 -13.48 7.86 27.02
C PHE A 88 -13.23 7.23 25.65
N LEU A 89 -12.21 7.69 24.92
CA LEU A 89 -11.73 7.07 23.69
C LEU A 89 -10.72 5.98 24.04
N LYS A 90 -11.04 4.73 23.67
CA LYS A 90 -10.19 3.57 23.97
C LYS A 90 -8.85 3.64 23.26
N GLU A 91 -8.89 4.03 22.00
CA GLU A 91 -7.76 4.14 21.09
C GLU A 91 -7.70 5.56 20.52
N ASP A 92 -6.61 5.91 19.85
CA ASP A 92 -6.43 7.24 19.27
C ASP A 92 -7.47 7.56 18.18
N LEU A 93 -8.02 6.52 17.54
CA LEU A 93 -9.07 6.62 16.52
C LEU A 93 -10.28 5.77 16.92
N SER A 94 -11.44 6.39 17.01
CA SER A 94 -12.69 5.72 17.37
C SER A 94 -13.84 6.23 16.51
N TRP A 95 -14.87 5.41 16.32
CA TRP A 95 -16.10 5.87 15.69
C TRP A 95 -16.90 6.72 16.70
N LEU A 96 -17.27 7.94 16.33
CA LEU A 96 -18.09 8.79 17.19
C LEU A 96 -19.52 8.25 17.27
N ASP A 97 -20.06 7.81 16.14
CA ASP A 97 -21.34 7.11 16.04
C ASP A 97 -21.10 5.66 15.59
N GLU A 98 -21.48 4.72 16.46
CA GLU A 98 -21.32 3.27 16.24
C GLU A 98 -22.31 2.73 15.21
N GLU A 99 -23.50 3.33 15.12
CA GLU A 99 -24.56 2.87 14.23
C GLU A 99 -24.28 3.31 12.79
N THR A 100 -24.03 4.61 12.58
CA THR A 100 -23.83 5.14 11.22
C THR A 100 -22.40 5.02 10.72
N LYS A 101 -21.40 4.98 11.62
CA LYS A 101 -19.95 4.94 11.30
C LYS A 101 -19.52 6.00 10.27
N LYS A 102 -20.13 7.18 10.31
CA LYS A 102 -19.80 8.30 9.41
C LYS A 102 -18.77 9.25 10.00
N GLN A 103 -18.75 9.35 11.33
CA GLN A 103 -17.98 10.36 12.06
C GLN A 103 -16.85 9.69 12.83
N ILE A 104 -15.65 10.25 12.69
CA ILE A 104 -14.44 9.74 13.34
C ILE A 104 -14.08 10.68 14.48
N ALA A 105 -13.86 10.12 15.66
CA ALA A 105 -13.28 10.79 16.81
C ALA A 105 -11.77 10.53 16.83
N ILE A 106 -10.99 11.60 16.90
CA ILE A 106 -9.52 11.57 16.96
C ILE A 106 -9.08 12.07 18.33
N LYS A 107 -8.29 11.27 19.05
CA LYS A 107 -7.66 11.67 20.31
C LYS A 107 -6.36 12.41 19.99
N ASP A 108 -6.32 13.71 20.25
CA ASP A 108 -5.09 14.49 20.07
C ASP A 108 -4.07 14.17 21.17
N GLY A 109 -3.07 13.35 20.85
CA GLY A 109 -1.98 13.01 21.77
C GLY A 109 -1.08 14.20 22.15
N THR A 110 -1.12 15.28 21.37
CA THR A 110 -0.37 16.54 21.59
C THR A 110 -1.24 17.66 22.18
N GLY A 111 -2.52 17.36 22.44
CA GLY A 111 -3.49 18.30 22.99
C GLY A 111 -3.23 18.63 24.47
N ALA A 112 -3.94 19.65 24.95
CA ALA A 112 -3.88 20.05 26.36
C ALA A 112 -4.44 18.92 27.23
N LYS A 113 -3.65 18.48 28.21
CA LYS A 113 -4.06 17.43 29.15
C LYS A 113 -4.74 18.07 30.35
N HIS A 114 -6.06 17.89 30.44
CA HIS A 114 -6.84 18.30 31.60
C HIS A 114 -7.02 17.10 32.53
N TYR A 115 -6.86 17.33 33.83
CA TYR A 115 -7.01 16.30 34.86
C TYR A 115 -8.19 16.62 35.76
N GLY A 116 -9.06 15.64 35.95
CA GLY A 116 -10.10 15.71 36.98
C GLY A 116 -9.49 15.63 38.37
N ALA A 117 -9.95 16.47 39.29
CA ALA A 117 -9.50 16.47 40.68
C ALA A 117 -10.68 16.64 41.65
N PHE A 118 -10.58 16.03 42.82
CA PHE A 118 -11.56 16.19 43.88
C PHE A 118 -11.22 17.40 44.76
N ALA A 119 -12.17 18.32 44.90
CA ALA A 119 -12.02 19.48 45.76
C ALA A 119 -12.36 19.14 47.22
N PHE A 120 -11.49 19.56 48.15
CA PHE A 120 -11.70 19.39 49.58
C PHE A 120 -11.66 20.73 50.30
N ASN A 121 -12.50 20.88 51.33
CA ASN A 121 -12.42 22.02 52.23
C ASN A 121 -11.03 22.08 52.90
N ARG A 122 -10.36 23.24 52.82
CA ARG A 122 -9.00 23.48 53.35
C ARG A 122 -8.86 23.14 54.84
N LYS A 123 -9.94 23.22 55.63
CA LYS A 123 -9.97 22.88 57.06
C LYS A 123 -9.96 21.36 57.32
N LYS A 124 -10.35 20.51 56.34
CA LYS A 124 -10.51 19.05 56.51
C LYS A 124 -9.32 18.26 55.94
N LYS A 125 -8.08 18.66 56.30
CA LYS A 125 -6.84 18.03 55.80
C LYS A 125 -6.76 16.51 56.05
N LYS A 126 -7.26 16.02 57.19
CA LYS A 126 -7.25 14.60 57.54
C LYS A 126 -8.15 13.75 56.62
N MET A 127 -9.27 14.31 56.19
CA MET A 127 -10.19 13.66 55.25
C MET A 127 -9.57 13.62 53.85
N LYS A 128 -9.00 14.73 53.37
CA LYS A 128 -8.23 14.76 52.12
C LYS A 128 -7.18 13.65 52.09
N LYS A 129 -6.32 13.55 53.11
CA LYS A 129 -5.26 12.51 53.16
C LYS A 129 -5.81 11.08 53.14
N ARG A 130 -6.97 10.83 53.76
CA ARG A 130 -7.61 9.50 53.72
C ARG A 130 -8.17 9.20 52.33
N PHE A 131 -8.79 10.21 51.73
CA PHE A 131 -9.31 10.11 50.38
C PHE A 131 -8.19 9.89 49.35
N ASP A 132 -7.10 10.66 49.42
CA ASP A 132 -5.95 10.53 48.52
C ASP A 132 -5.38 9.09 48.57
N ARG A 133 -5.24 8.49 49.75
CA ARG A 133 -4.82 7.08 49.89
C ARG A 133 -5.82 6.10 49.30
N ALA A 134 -7.11 6.32 49.51
CA ALA A 134 -8.14 5.47 48.93
C ALA A 134 -8.15 5.59 47.40
N LEU A 135 -7.96 6.80 46.88
CA LEU A 135 -7.88 7.09 45.46
C LEU A 135 -6.65 6.43 44.84
N GLU A 136 -5.49 6.46 45.50
CA GLU A 136 -4.27 5.80 45.04
C GLU A 136 -4.48 4.28 44.88
N ILE A 137 -5.16 3.65 45.84
CA ILE A 137 -5.54 2.23 45.76
C ILE A 137 -6.50 2.01 44.58
N LEU A 138 -7.51 2.86 44.43
CA LEU A 138 -8.50 2.77 43.35
C LEU A 138 -7.92 3.07 41.96
N TYR A 139 -6.87 3.89 41.86
CA TYR A 139 -6.27 4.30 40.60
C TYR A 139 -5.73 3.09 39.83
N SER A 140 -5.17 2.11 40.55
CA SER A 140 -4.75 0.81 39.98
C SER A 140 -5.90 0.02 39.33
N SER A 141 -7.14 0.34 39.70
CA SER A 141 -8.37 -0.33 39.26
C SER A 141 -9.31 0.57 38.46
N ILE A 142 -8.90 1.82 38.15
CA ILE A 142 -9.77 2.84 37.56
C ILE A 142 -10.33 2.42 36.20
N GLY A 143 -9.52 1.71 35.38
CA GLY A 143 -9.93 1.21 34.07
C GLY A 143 -11.08 0.19 34.11
N LYS A 144 -11.33 -0.43 35.27
CA LYS A 144 -12.50 -1.31 35.48
C LYS A 144 -13.74 -0.52 35.90
N ILE A 145 -13.55 0.60 36.63
CA ILE A 145 -14.63 1.48 37.09
C ILE A 145 -15.19 2.26 35.90
N THR A 146 -14.31 2.80 35.05
CA THR A 146 -14.69 3.55 33.85
C THR A 146 -15.31 2.65 32.77
N ALA A 147 -15.09 1.33 32.83
CA ALA A 147 -15.71 0.33 31.96
C ALA A 147 -16.99 -0.31 32.55
N GLY A 148 -17.47 0.18 33.70
CA GLY A 148 -18.70 -0.32 34.33
C GLY A 148 -19.96 -0.02 33.52
N HIS A 149 -20.96 -0.89 33.62
CA HIS A 149 -22.26 -0.69 32.96
C HIS A 149 -22.90 0.65 33.34
N GLY A 150 -23.33 1.41 32.33
CA GLY A 150 -24.11 2.64 32.50
C GLY A 150 -23.30 3.91 32.76
N TYR A 151 -21.97 3.83 32.92
CA TYR A 151 -21.16 5.04 33.08
C TYR A 151 -20.92 5.73 31.74
N HIS A 152 -20.53 5.02 30.66
CA HIS A 152 -20.60 5.51 29.27
C HIS A 152 -20.53 4.32 28.29
N THR A 153 -21.17 4.41 27.13
CA THR A 153 -20.93 3.47 26.02
C THR A 153 -19.53 3.73 25.47
N LYS A 154 -18.63 2.78 25.71
CA LYS A 154 -17.24 2.84 25.24
C LYS A 154 -17.24 2.83 23.72
N LYS A 155 -16.80 3.93 23.10
CA LYS A 155 -16.75 4.05 21.64
C LYS A 155 -15.89 2.95 21.03
N GLU A 156 -16.38 2.34 19.96
CA GLU A 156 -15.65 1.28 19.27
C GLU A 156 -14.41 1.83 18.57
N PRO A 157 -13.26 1.13 18.68
CA PRO A 157 -12.05 1.51 17.98
C PRO A 157 -12.24 1.33 16.47
N MET A 158 -11.67 2.25 15.69
CA MET A 158 -11.79 2.24 14.25
C MET A 158 -11.08 1.03 13.61
N ASP A 159 -9.90 0.67 14.15
CA ASP A 159 -9.03 -0.37 13.59
C ASP A 159 -9.67 -1.76 13.53
N LYS A 160 -10.55 -2.09 14.49
CA LYS A 160 -11.29 -3.37 14.53
C LYS A 160 -12.11 -3.61 13.25
N TYR A 161 -12.58 -2.53 12.60
CA TYR A 161 -13.28 -2.62 11.32
C TYR A 161 -12.34 -2.66 10.11
N LEU A 162 -11.16 -2.03 10.22
CA LEU A 162 -10.16 -2.01 9.15
C LEU A 162 -9.45 -3.35 8.97
N GLU A 163 -9.24 -4.08 10.07
CA GLU A 163 -8.66 -5.44 10.02
C GLU A 163 -9.59 -6.46 9.36
N THR A 164 -10.90 -6.23 9.41
CA THR A 164 -11.91 -7.16 8.88
C THR A 164 -12.40 -6.80 7.48
N SER A 165 -12.09 -5.60 7.00
CA SER A 165 -12.49 -5.11 5.68
C SER A 165 -11.35 -5.23 4.68
N TRP A 166 -11.61 -6.00 3.62
CA TRP A 166 -10.69 -6.29 2.54
C TRP A 166 -11.23 -5.64 1.28
N PHE A 167 -10.43 -4.78 0.63
CA PHE A 167 -10.81 -4.22 -0.66
C PHE A 167 -10.09 -4.97 -1.79
N PRO A 168 -10.77 -5.23 -2.93
CA PRO A 168 -10.08 -5.73 -4.11
C PRO A 168 -9.04 -4.70 -4.53
N LEU A 169 -7.80 -5.15 -4.81
CA LEU A 169 -6.70 -4.27 -5.21
C LEU A 169 -7.18 -3.28 -6.29
N ALA A 170 -7.18 -1.98 -5.96
CA ALA A 170 -7.56 -0.94 -6.90
C ALA A 170 -6.60 -0.95 -8.10
N TRP A 171 -7.11 -0.62 -9.29
CA TRP A 171 -6.32 -0.55 -10.54
C TRP A 171 -5.04 0.26 -10.40
N PHE A 172 -5.03 1.28 -9.52
CA PHE A 172 -3.86 2.09 -9.23
C PHE A 172 -2.66 1.28 -8.71
N HIS A 173 -2.86 0.33 -7.80
CA HIS A 173 -1.78 -0.53 -7.30
C HIS A 173 -1.30 -1.55 -8.35
N LEU A 174 -2.20 -1.96 -9.23
CA LEU A 174 -1.88 -2.85 -10.35
C LEU A 174 -1.19 -2.10 -11.50
N SER A 175 -1.42 -0.79 -11.61
CA SER A 175 -0.85 0.06 -12.66
C SER A 175 0.68 0.14 -12.57
N GLU A 176 1.24 0.21 -11.35
CA GLU A 176 2.70 0.21 -11.16
C GLU A 176 3.34 -1.10 -11.63
N ALA A 177 2.70 -2.25 -11.32
CA ALA A 177 3.15 -3.55 -11.80
C ALA A 177 3.05 -3.68 -13.33
N PHE A 178 1.99 -3.14 -13.93
CA PHE A 178 1.83 -3.09 -15.38
C PHE A 178 2.87 -2.19 -16.05
N VAL A 179 3.18 -1.04 -15.46
CA VAL A 179 4.25 -0.14 -15.94
C VAL A 179 5.59 -0.88 -15.91
N PHE A 180 5.93 -1.53 -14.80
CA PHE A 180 7.17 -2.30 -14.70
C PHE A 180 7.23 -3.44 -15.73
N PHE A 181 6.13 -4.18 -15.90
CA PHE A 181 6.04 -5.25 -16.90
C PHE A 181 6.23 -4.71 -18.33
N PHE A 182 5.62 -3.57 -18.66
CA PHE A 182 5.74 -2.95 -19.97
C PHE A 182 7.17 -2.49 -20.24
N PHE A 183 7.83 -1.85 -19.26
CA PHE A 183 9.24 -1.46 -19.36
C PHE A 183 10.16 -2.67 -19.55
N ALA A 184 9.95 -3.74 -18.78
CA ALA A 184 10.73 -4.97 -18.92
C ALA A 184 10.54 -5.59 -20.31
N HIS A 185 9.32 -5.55 -20.86
CA HIS A 185 9.02 -6.05 -22.19
C HIS A 185 9.71 -5.22 -23.30
N LEU A 186 9.69 -3.89 -23.18
CA LEU A 186 10.38 -3.01 -24.12
C LEU A 186 11.90 -3.25 -24.12
N VAL A 187 12.50 -3.42 -22.94
CA VAL A 187 13.92 -3.73 -22.82
C VAL A 187 14.24 -5.09 -23.46
N ALA A 188 13.42 -6.11 -23.23
CA ALA A 188 13.60 -7.42 -23.84
C ALA A 188 13.51 -7.35 -25.38
N ILE A 189 12.56 -6.59 -25.94
CA ILE A 189 12.44 -6.39 -27.39
C ILE A 189 13.67 -5.66 -27.93
N ALA A 190 14.16 -4.62 -27.24
CA ALA A 190 15.33 -3.88 -27.66
C ALA A 190 16.58 -4.78 -27.71
N ILE A 191 16.79 -5.62 -26.68
CA ILE A 191 17.88 -6.60 -26.65
C ILE A 191 17.74 -7.59 -27.81
N PHE A 192 16.53 -8.11 -28.06
CA PHE A 192 16.29 -9.05 -29.15
C PHE A 192 16.59 -8.43 -30.53
N VAL A 193 16.18 -7.18 -30.78
CA VAL A 193 16.50 -6.48 -32.03
C VAL A 193 18.01 -6.28 -32.20
N ILE A 194 18.70 -5.95 -31.12
CA ILE A 194 20.17 -5.82 -31.12
C ILE A 194 20.83 -7.17 -31.45
N GLU A 195 20.40 -8.26 -30.83
CA GLU A 195 20.91 -9.61 -31.10
C GLU A 195 20.71 -10.02 -32.55
N VAL A 196 19.51 -9.81 -33.10
CA VAL A 196 19.21 -10.11 -34.51
C VAL A 196 20.07 -9.27 -35.44
N PHE A 197 20.25 -7.97 -35.15
CA PHE A 197 21.12 -7.11 -35.94
C PHE A 197 22.58 -7.56 -35.92
N PHE A 198 23.10 -7.96 -34.75
CA PHE A 198 24.44 -8.53 -34.64
C PHE A 198 24.58 -9.84 -35.41
N GLN A 199 23.61 -10.75 -35.32
CA GLN A 199 23.63 -12.02 -36.06
C GLN A 199 23.60 -11.80 -37.58
N ILE A 200 22.75 -10.90 -38.07
CA ILE A 200 22.68 -10.57 -39.50
C ILE A 200 23.99 -9.92 -39.97
N THR A 201 24.52 -8.97 -39.20
CA THR A 201 25.78 -8.29 -39.53
C THR A 201 26.95 -9.27 -39.56
N LEU A 202 27.01 -10.18 -38.58
CA LEU A 202 28.01 -11.25 -38.51
C LEU A 202 27.87 -12.22 -39.71
N HIS A 203 26.65 -12.61 -40.07
CA HIS A 203 26.38 -13.46 -41.22
C HIS A 203 26.75 -12.79 -42.56
N ILE A 204 26.53 -11.48 -42.70
CA ILE A 204 26.94 -10.70 -43.87
C ILE A 204 28.48 -10.58 -43.94
N LEU A 205 29.15 -10.38 -42.80
CA LEU A 205 30.62 -10.36 -42.72
C LEU A 205 31.23 -11.73 -43.07
N PHE A 206 30.69 -12.82 -42.54
CA PHE A 206 31.15 -14.18 -42.86
C PHE A 206 30.89 -14.58 -44.31
N SER A 207 29.72 -14.21 -44.88
CA SER A 207 29.44 -14.48 -46.30
C SER A 207 30.37 -13.71 -47.25
N ARG A 208 30.75 -12.47 -46.90
CA ARG A 208 31.76 -11.69 -47.64
C ARG A 208 33.18 -12.27 -47.52
N LEU A 209 33.55 -12.84 -46.37
CA LEU A 209 34.83 -13.53 -46.16
C LEU A 209 34.91 -14.86 -46.93
N CYS A 210 33.80 -15.63 -47.00
CA CYS A 210 33.74 -16.88 -47.74
C CYS A 210 33.72 -16.70 -49.27
N ASN A 211 33.23 -15.57 -49.79
CA ASN A 211 33.20 -15.31 -51.24
C ASN A 211 34.57 -14.94 -51.83
N ARG A 212 35.60 -14.72 -51.00
CA ARG A 212 36.96 -14.38 -51.45
C ARG A 212 37.83 -15.61 -51.78
N LYS A 213 37.32 -16.84 -51.58
CA LYS A 213 38.06 -18.10 -51.74
C LYS A 213 37.40 -19.15 -52.66
N ARG A 214 36.56 -18.76 -53.63
CA ARG A 214 36.14 -19.69 -54.70
C ARG A 214 36.91 -19.41 -55.98
N ARG A 215 38.04 -20.09 -56.17
CA ARG A 215 38.56 -20.35 -57.53
C ARG A 215 37.60 -21.34 -58.20
N PRO A 216 37.24 -21.15 -59.48
CA PRO A 216 36.39 -22.11 -60.18
C PRO A 216 37.13 -23.45 -60.30
N VAL A 217 36.61 -24.48 -59.65
CA VAL A 217 37.07 -25.86 -59.85
C VAL A 217 36.35 -26.37 -61.09
N LEU A 218 37.08 -26.49 -62.19
CA LEU A 218 36.62 -27.21 -63.38
C LEU A 218 36.37 -28.68 -63.00
N PRO A 219 35.21 -29.26 -63.31
CA PRO A 219 34.99 -30.68 -63.08
C PRO A 219 35.87 -31.50 -64.01
N ARG A 220 36.79 -32.30 -63.44
CA ARG A 220 37.50 -33.34 -64.20
C ARG A 220 36.58 -34.55 -64.33
N ILE A 221 36.05 -34.74 -65.54
CA ILE A 221 35.42 -35.99 -65.94
C ILE A 221 36.53 -37.03 -66.07
N VAL A 222 36.50 -38.06 -65.22
CA VAL A 222 37.39 -39.21 -65.30
C VAL A 222 36.56 -40.40 -65.75
N ILE A 223 36.88 -40.91 -66.94
CA ILE A 223 36.33 -42.17 -67.46
C ILE A 223 37.17 -43.29 -66.84
N VAL A 224 36.54 -44.16 -66.05
CA VAL A 224 37.19 -45.34 -65.47
C VAL A 224 36.92 -46.53 -66.39
N SER A 225 37.99 -47.09 -66.94
CA SER A 225 37.93 -48.34 -67.72
C SER A 225 37.86 -49.53 -66.77
N SER A 226 36.98 -50.48 -67.11
CA SER A 226 36.78 -51.75 -66.43
C SER A 226 37.87 -52.74 -66.82
N ASP A 227 38.69 -53.17 -65.87
CA ASP A 227 39.35 -54.50 -65.84
C ASP A 227 39.58 -54.83 -64.35
N VAL A 228 38.84 -55.79 -63.78
CA VAL A 228 39.10 -57.24 -63.71
C VAL A 228 40.25 -57.60 -62.75
N ASP A 229 39.83 -58.26 -61.67
CA ASP A 229 40.51 -59.22 -60.79
C ASP A 229 41.90 -58.91 -60.20
N ASP A 230 41.99 -58.83 -58.86
CA ASP A 230 42.40 -60.00 -58.07
C ASP A 230 42.44 -59.73 -56.54
N ARG A 231 41.85 -60.70 -55.81
CA ARG A 231 42.28 -61.31 -54.53
C ARG A 231 42.75 -60.48 -53.30
N ARG A 232 41.90 -60.66 -52.28
CA ARG A 232 42.14 -61.06 -50.87
C ARG A 232 42.23 -60.00 -49.76
N PRO A 233 41.80 -60.36 -48.52
CA PRO A 233 41.42 -59.42 -47.48
C PRO A 233 42.34 -59.46 -46.25
N SER A 234 42.66 -58.28 -45.72
CA SER A 234 43.16 -57.99 -44.36
C SER A 234 43.49 -56.48 -44.36
N THR A 235 43.26 -55.63 -43.37
CA THR A 235 42.89 -55.72 -41.95
C THR A 235 42.60 -54.27 -41.53
N ILE A 236 41.62 -54.10 -40.64
CA ILE A 236 41.50 -53.11 -39.56
C ILE A 236 42.36 -51.83 -39.69
N SER A 237 41.70 -50.67 -39.80
CA SER A 237 42.02 -49.52 -38.94
C SER A 237 40.88 -48.50 -38.90
N THR A 238 40.31 -48.39 -37.71
CA THR A 238 39.53 -47.31 -37.12
C THR A 238 40.20 -45.94 -37.37
N THR A 239 39.55 -44.79 -37.58
CA THR A 239 38.50 -44.12 -36.82
C THR A 239 38.07 -42.89 -37.65
N ASN A 240 36.78 -42.61 -37.82
CA ASN A 240 36.32 -41.27 -38.22
C ASN A 240 34.99 -40.94 -37.51
N PRO A 241 34.92 -39.90 -36.67
CA PRO A 241 33.79 -39.61 -35.78
C PRO A 241 32.73 -38.73 -36.47
N PHE A 242 32.28 -39.12 -37.67
CA PHE A 242 31.34 -38.31 -38.47
C PHE A 242 29.89 -38.84 -38.46
N LEU A 243 29.59 -39.87 -37.66
CA LEU A 243 28.31 -40.58 -37.69
C LEU A 243 27.54 -40.61 -36.35
N SER A 244 27.70 -39.60 -35.48
CA SER A 244 27.00 -39.58 -34.18
C SER A 244 26.12 -38.35 -33.90
N LEU A 245 25.87 -37.46 -34.87
CA LEU A 245 25.13 -36.21 -34.60
C LEU A 245 24.00 -35.89 -35.59
N MET A 246 23.44 -36.92 -36.23
CA MET A 246 22.35 -36.80 -37.21
C MET A 246 21.17 -37.73 -36.89
N SER A 247 20.78 -37.83 -35.61
CA SER A 247 19.58 -38.57 -35.22
C SER A 247 18.90 -38.02 -33.96
N SER A 248 18.47 -36.76 -33.95
CA SER A 248 17.40 -36.31 -33.03
C SER A 248 16.76 -34.97 -33.43
N ILE A 249 16.26 -34.86 -34.66
CA ILE A 249 15.25 -33.82 -34.97
C ILE A 249 14.09 -34.52 -35.70
N GLN A 250 13.12 -35.00 -34.93
CA GLN A 250 11.80 -35.33 -35.47
C GLN A 250 10.85 -34.16 -35.17
N PHE A 251 10.55 -33.40 -36.22
CA PHE A 251 9.38 -32.53 -36.30
C PHE A 251 8.12 -33.39 -36.24
N LYS A 252 7.20 -33.09 -35.31
CA LYS A 252 5.80 -33.54 -35.39
C LYS A 252 4.90 -32.35 -35.74
N PRO A 253 4.08 -32.44 -36.79
CA PRO A 253 3.24 -31.34 -37.23
C PRO A 253 1.94 -31.23 -36.44
N LYS A 254 1.44 -29.99 -36.47
CA LYS A 254 0.24 -29.39 -35.88
C LYS A 254 -1.06 -30.04 -36.40
N ARG A 255 -2.08 -30.22 -35.55
CA ARG A 255 -3.48 -30.36 -35.98
C ARG A 255 -4.41 -29.53 -35.06
N ARG A 256 -4.99 -28.47 -35.63
CA ARG A 256 -6.32 -27.92 -35.29
C ARG A 256 -7.35 -28.90 -35.87
N GLU A 257 -8.55 -29.15 -35.34
CA GLU A 257 -9.62 -28.30 -34.81
C GLU A 257 -10.72 -29.27 -34.30
N SER A 258 -11.52 -28.90 -33.30
CA SER A 258 -13.00 -28.90 -33.37
C SER A 258 -13.64 -28.79 -31.97
N TYR A 259 -14.64 -27.92 -31.91
CA TYR A 259 -15.45 -27.50 -30.77
C TYR A 259 -16.59 -28.50 -30.45
N VAL A 260 -16.92 -28.63 -29.15
CA VAL A 260 -18.26 -28.76 -28.50
C VAL A 260 -19.03 -30.09 -28.63
N PRO A 261 -19.87 -30.47 -27.62
CA PRO A 261 -20.35 -29.70 -26.45
C PRO A 261 -19.71 -30.04 -25.11
#